data_AF-A0A7M7R450-F1
#
_entry.id   AF-A0A7M7R450-F1
#
_cell.length_a   1.000
_cell.length_b   1.000
_cell.length_c   1.000
_cell.angle_alpha   90.00
_cell.angle_beta   90.00
_cell.angle_gamma   90.00
#
_symmetry.space_group_name_H-M   'P 1'
#
loop_
_entity.id
_entity.type
_entity.pdbx_description
1 polymer ?
#
loop_
_entity_poly.entity_id
_entity_poly.type
_entity_poly.pdbx_seq_one_letter_code
_entity_poly.pdbx_strand_id
1 'polypeptide(L)'
;MSLNTAHANGGVLIHAGECILLFCDHVTMEFHGQEQAEFIGSKRGRLYLTTHRMIFNAKDQKEKMQSFSFPFITLSEVEVEQPMFGANYIKGKCRAQPNGNWIGECKFKLHFKSGGAIEFGQAMLRAAAMAQQNGPVNDAPPPYQPPTSNWYAAPPPAYQAAPTGYYGWLPRNDAFSDTPPANSVYMTDMPPPYPGINTPYQGYANVPPQGAWGNSSQQPGWTPPQQNGAPGWANPSYNAQPMSQADAKAAEAAQSAYYDPNRPQCAYVPPPAYYESPPSFQQATEKKDQ
;
A
#
# COMPACT_ATOMS: atom_id res chain seq x y z
N MET A 1 -4.29 14.55 -6.85
CA MET A 1 -3.83 13.41 -7.67
C MET A 1 -2.36 13.56 -8.00
N SER A 2 -1.60 12.47 -8.00
CA SER A 2 -0.19 12.44 -8.36
C SER A 2 0.19 11.25 -9.23
N LEU A 3 1.19 11.46 -10.08
CA LEU A 3 1.74 10.52 -11.04
C LEU A 3 3.11 10.03 -10.57
N ASN A 4 3.36 8.72 -10.60
CA ASN A 4 4.65 8.09 -10.27
C ASN A 4 5.20 8.44 -8.87
N THR A 5 4.33 8.43 -7.86
CA THR A 5 4.67 8.80 -6.46
C THR A 5 4.21 7.79 -5.41
N ALA A 6 3.44 6.77 -5.79
CA ALA A 6 2.84 5.79 -4.89
C ALA A 6 3.27 4.35 -5.22
N HIS A 7 4.55 4.19 -5.57
CA HIS A 7 5.15 2.88 -5.82
C HIS A 7 6.56 2.80 -5.24
N ALA A 8 6.97 1.59 -4.89
CA ALA A 8 8.32 1.24 -4.49
C ALA A 8 8.58 -0.21 -4.89
N ASN A 9 9.73 -0.50 -5.50
CA ASN A 9 10.15 -1.85 -5.87
C ASN A 9 9.05 -2.69 -6.59
N GLY A 10 8.33 -2.08 -7.54
CA GLY A 10 7.22 -2.70 -8.28
C GLY A 10 5.94 -2.97 -7.46
N GLY A 11 5.92 -2.57 -6.19
CA GLY A 11 4.77 -2.62 -5.29
C GLY A 11 4.15 -1.25 -5.02
N VAL A 12 3.12 -1.24 -4.17
CA VAL A 12 2.43 -0.03 -3.74
C VAL A 12 3.17 0.63 -2.58
N LEU A 13 3.21 1.97 -2.59
CA LEU A 13 3.76 2.77 -1.49
C LEU A 13 2.64 3.54 -0.79
N ILE A 14 2.44 3.26 0.49
CA ILE A 14 1.44 3.89 1.36
C ILE A 14 2.10 4.71 2.49
N HIS A 15 1.31 5.56 3.15
CA HIS A 15 1.74 6.37 4.28
C HIS A 15 1.55 5.66 5.63
N ALA A 16 2.27 6.09 6.66
CA ALA A 16 2.08 5.59 8.02
C ALA A 16 0.65 5.86 8.50
N GLY A 17 -0.09 4.83 8.89
CA GLY A 17 -1.50 4.93 9.27
C GLY A 17 -2.49 4.91 8.09
N GLU A 18 -2.01 4.76 6.85
CA GLU A 18 -2.85 4.39 5.70
C GLU A 18 -3.04 2.86 5.68
N CYS A 19 -4.28 2.40 5.50
CA CYS A 19 -4.60 0.97 5.42
C CYS A 19 -5.27 0.65 4.09
N ILE A 20 -5.01 -0.52 3.52
CA ILE A 20 -5.67 -1.03 2.33
C ILE A 20 -7.03 -1.61 2.72
N LEU A 21 -8.08 -1.11 2.07
CA LEU A 21 -9.47 -1.52 2.23
C LEU A 21 -9.84 -2.64 1.27
N LEU A 22 -9.47 -2.48 0.00
CA LEU A 22 -9.74 -3.44 -1.07
C LEU A 22 -8.53 -3.51 -2.00
N PHE A 23 -8.30 -4.70 -2.54
CA PHE A 23 -7.31 -4.97 -3.58
C PHE A 23 -7.98 -5.62 -4.79
N CYS A 24 -7.57 -5.21 -5.99
CA CYS A 24 -7.99 -5.86 -7.23
C CYS A 24 -6.79 -6.01 -8.18
N ASP A 25 -6.51 -7.22 -8.67
CA ASP A 25 -5.60 -7.41 -9.80
C ASP A 25 -6.36 -7.38 -11.14
N HIS A 26 -5.62 -7.37 -12.25
CA HIS A 26 -6.15 -7.49 -13.61
C HIS A 26 -7.08 -6.34 -14.06
N VAL A 27 -6.86 -5.14 -13.52
CA VAL A 27 -7.56 -3.93 -13.95
C VAL A 27 -6.84 -3.28 -15.12
N THR A 28 -7.59 -2.74 -16.07
CA THR A 28 -7.05 -1.88 -17.14
C THR A 28 -7.48 -0.43 -16.90
N MET A 29 -6.52 0.48 -16.87
CA MET A 29 -6.74 1.92 -16.70
C MET A 29 -6.50 2.67 -18.00
N GLU A 30 -7.40 3.59 -18.33
CA GLU A 30 -7.31 4.48 -19.48
C GLU A 30 -7.58 5.92 -19.06
N PHE A 31 -6.99 6.87 -19.76
CA PHE A 31 -7.14 8.29 -19.50
C PHE A 31 -7.60 9.05 -20.74
N HIS A 32 -8.30 10.16 -20.51
CA HIS A 32 -8.67 11.13 -21.52
C HIS A 32 -8.43 12.55 -21.00
N GLY A 33 -7.99 13.45 -21.89
CA GLY A 33 -7.76 14.87 -21.58
C GLY A 33 -6.33 15.23 -21.16
N GLN A 34 -5.40 14.26 -21.15
CA GLN A 34 -3.97 14.49 -20.88
C GLN A 34 -3.13 13.97 -22.03
N GLU A 35 -2.16 14.77 -22.47
CA GLU A 35 -1.29 14.46 -23.63
C GLU A 35 0.10 13.95 -23.22
N GLN A 36 0.45 14.05 -21.94
CA GLN A 36 1.73 13.58 -21.43
C GLN A 36 1.84 12.05 -21.61
N ALA A 37 3.03 11.57 -21.98
CA ALA A 37 3.23 10.19 -22.45
C ALA A 37 2.78 9.10 -21.46
N GLU A 38 2.82 9.39 -20.16
CA GLU A 38 2.35 8.53 -19.08
C GLU A 38 0.85 8.23 -19.17
N PHE A 39 0.05 9.16 -19.70
CA PHE A 39 -1.41 9.02 -19.81
C PHE A 39 -1.87 8.34 -21.11
N ILE A 40 -0.99 8.22 -22.12
CA ILE A 40 -1.35 7.71 -23.44
C ILE A 40 -1.49 6.19 -23.44
N GLY A 41 -2.60 5.68 -24.00
CA GLY A 41 -2.89 4.25 -24.13
C GLY A 41 -3.46 3.60 -22.87
N SER A 42 -3.65 2.28 -22.91
CA SER A 42 -4.25 1.49 -21.82
C SER A 42 -3.18 0.83 -20.97
N LYS A 43 -3.30 0.94 -19.64
CA LYS A 43 -2.30 0.46 -18.67
C LYS A 43 -2.89 -0.71 -17.90
N ARG A 44 -2.16 -1.82 -17.82
CA ARG A 44 -2.60 -3.01 -17.07
C ARG A 44 -1.95 -3.04 -15.70
N GLY A 45 -2.74 -3.29 -14.67
CA GLY A 45 -2.26 -3.12 -13.32
C GLY A 45 -3.20 -3.62 -12.24
N ARG A 46 -2.92 -3.12 -11.04
CA ARG A 46 -3.60 -3.44 -9.80
C ARG A 46 -4.20 -2.18 -9.20
N LEU A 47 -5.33 -2.33 -8.52
CA LEU A 47 -5.95 -1.28 -7.73
C LEU A 47 -5.83 -1.57 -6.25
N TYR A 48 -5.57 -0.51 -5.51
CA TYR A 48 -5.63 -0.47 -4.06
C TYR A 48 -6.59 0.66 -3.71
N LEU A 49 -7.71 0.31 -3.06
CA LEU A 49 -8.52 1.28 -2.35
C LEU A 49 -7.97 1.36 -0.94
N THR A 50 -7.54 2.52 -0.50
CA THR A 50 -7.03 2.72 0.86
C THR A 50 -8.03 3.51 1.70
N THR A 51 -7.73 3.68 2.99
CA THR A 51 -8.48 4.55 3.88
C THR A 51 -8.50 6.01 3.41
N HIS A 52 -7.68 6.39 2.45
CA HIS A 52 -7.46 7.78 2.08
C HIS A 52 -7.54 8.08 0.57
N ARG A 53 -7.21 7.10 -0.28
CA ARG A 53 -7.07 7.33 -1.72
C ARG A 53 -7.27 6.08 -2.58
N MET A 54 -7.53 6.36 -3.85
CA MET A 54 -7.21 5.57 -5.03
C MET A 54 -5.70 5.32 -5.17
N ILE A 55 -5.21 4.09 -5.36
CA ILE A 55 -3.89 3.87 -5.99
C ILE A 55 -4.02 2.83 -7.11
N PHE A 56 -3.59 3.20 -8.32
CA PHE A 56 -3.29 2.27 -9.40
C PHE A 56 -1.78 2.03 -9.47
N ASN A 57 -1.36 0.77 -9.58
CA ASN A 57 0.01 0.38 -9.92
C ASN A 57 0.06 -0.38 -11.24
N ALA A 58 0.93 0.03 -12.15
CA ALA A 58 1.20 -0.74 -13.35
C ALA A 58 1.92 -2.05 -13.01
N LYS A 59 1.57 -3.13 -13.71
CA LYS A 59 2.19 -4.44 -13.53
C LYS A 59 3.51 -4.54 -14.30
N ASP A 60 3.59 -3.88 -15.46
CA ASP A 60 4.80 -3.83 -16.26
C ASP A 60 5.70 -2.66 -15.82
N GLN A 61 6.90 -2.97 -15.37
CA GLN A 61 7.90 -2.00 -14.93
C GLN A 61 8.46 -1.14 -16.07
N LYS A 62 8.17 -1.49 -17.33
CA LYS A 62 8.51 -0.70 -18.52
C LYS A 62 7.48 0.38 -18.85
N GLU A 63 6.30 0.34 -18.22
CA GLU A 63 5.30 1.39 -18.37
C GLU A 63 5.85 2.72 -17.88
N LYS A 64 5.62 3.80 -18.63
CA LYS A 64 6.03 5.13 -18.17
C LYS A 64 5.24 5.56 -16.93
N MET A 65 4.00 5.11 -16.82
CA MET A 65 3.16 5.30 -15.64
C MET A 65 3.24 4.08 -14.72
N GLN A 66 4.12 4.13 -13.72
CA GLN A 66 4.26 3.09 -12.70
C GLN A 66 3.20 3.16 -11.60
N SER A 67 2.74 4.36 -11.26
CA SER A 67 1.65 4.55 -10.31
C SER A 67 0.82 5.78 -10.61
N PHE A 68 -0.47 5.73 -10.32
CA PHE A 68 -1.34 6.90 -10.31
C PHE A 68 -2.15 6.91 -9.03
N SER A 69 -2.07 8.00 -8.25
CA SER A 69 -2.62 8.07 -6.89
C SER A 69 -3.44 9.34 -6.65
N PHE A 70 -4.43 9.23 -5.77
CA PHE A 70 -5.71 9.84 -6.09
C PHE A 70 -6.53 10.01 -4.81
N PRO A 71 -6.28 11.07 -4.02
CA PRO A 71 -7.05 11.34 -2.81
C PRO A 71 -8.52 11.55 -3.12
N PHE A 72 -9.42 11.10 -2.23
CA PHE A 72 -10.86 11.22 -2.46
C PHE A 72 -11.33 12.66 -2.65
N ILE A 73 -10.65 13.64 -2.05
CA ILE A 73 -10.93 15.07 -2.19
C ILE A 73 -10.66 15.63 -3.61
N THR A 74 -9.96 14.85 -4.44
CA THR A 74 -9.64 15.25 -5.83
C THR A 74 -10.51 14.58 -6.87
N LEU A 75 -11.49 13.78 -6.42
CA LEU A 75 -12.31 12.92 -7.24
C LEU A 75 -13.69 13.56 -7.46
N SER A 76 -14.17 13.53 -8.71
CA SER A 76 -15.50 14.04 -9.08
C SER A 76 -16.12 13.20 -10.19
N GLU A 77 -17.44 13.33 -10.38
CA GLU A 77 -18.18 12.68 -11.48
C GLU A 77 -17.92 11.16 -11.59
N VAL A 78 -17.87 10.47 -10.45
CA VAL A 78 -17.64 9.02 -10.41
C VAL A 78 -18.92 8.28 -10.73
N GLU A 79 -18.84 7.39 -11.71
CA GLU A 79 -19.93 6.56 -12.16
C GLU A 79 -19.45 5.11 -12.36
N VAL A 80 -20.31 4.16 -12.00
CA VAL A 80 -20.12 2.73 -12.27
C VAL A 80 -20.99 2.36 -13.46
N GLU A 81 -20.38 1.83 -14.51
CA GLU A 81 -21.02 1.48 -15.76
C GLU A 81 -21.03 -0.03 -15.95
N GLN A 82 -22.21 -0.55 -16.30
CA GLN A 82 -22.47 -1.97 -16.51
C GLN A 82 -23.00 -2.19 -17.92
N PRO A 83 -22.11 -2.15 -18.94
CA PRO A 83 -22.55 -2.33 -20.32
C PRO A 83 -23.07 -3.75 -20.53
N MET A 84 -24.10 -3.90 -21.36
CA MET A 84 -24.66 -5.22 -21.73
C MET A 84 -23.62 -6.15 -22.37
N PHE A 85 -22.60 -5.56 -23.01
CA PHE A 85 -21.47 -6.27 -23.59
C PHE A 85 -20.14 -5.64 -23.14
N GLY A 86 -19.19 -6.47 -22.74
CA GLY A 86 -17.86 -6.04 -22.29
C GLY A 86 -17.71 -6.05 -20.77
N ALA A 87 -16.59 -5.49 -20.30
CA ALA A 87 -16.28 -5.43 -18.88
C ALA A 87 -16.95 -4.22 -18.21
N ASN A 88 -17.48 -4.42 -17.01
CA ASN A 88 -17.90 -3.33 -16.14
C ASN A 88 -16.72 -2.40 -15.87
N TYR A 89 -17.00 -1.10 -15.82
CA TYR A 89 -15.96 -0.12 -15.61
C TYR A 89 -16.41 1.01 -14.70
N ILE A 90 -15.46 1.59 -14.00
CA ILE A 90 -15.65 2.81 -13.22
C ILE A 90 -15.03 3.94 -14.01
N LYS A 91 -15.77 5.02 -14.21
CA LYS A 91 -15.24 6.26 -14.81
C LYS A 91 -15.35 7.40 -13.81
N GLY A 92 -14.50 8.38 -13.98
CA GLY A 92 -14.56 9.59 -13.18
C GLY A 92 -13.62 10.66 -13.68
N LYS A 93 -13.68 11.82 -13.03
CA LYS A 93 -12.74 12.91 -13.20
C LYS A 93 -11.85 13.04 -11.99
N CYS A 94 -10.64 13.50 -12.24
CA CYS A 94 -9.78 13.89 -11.17
C CYS A 94 -8.85 15.03 -11.53
N ARG A 95 -8.52 15.84 -10.52
CA ARG A 95 -7.63 16.99 -10.66
C ARG A 95 -6.25 16.75 -10.08
N ALA A 96 -5.24 17.25 -10.77
CA ALA A 96 -3.86 17.26 -10.30
C ALA A 96 -3.76 17.92 -8.92
N GLN A 97 -2.94 17.35 -8.05
CA GLN A 97 -2.49 18.08 -6.86
C GLN A 97 -1.25 18.91 -7.23
N PRO A 98 -1.02 20.06 -6.58
CA PRO A 98 0.23 20.79 -6.75
C PRO A 98 1.42 19.86 -6.51
N ASN A 99 2.48 19.96 -7.31
CA ASN A 99 3.66 19.08 -7.28
C ASN A 99 3.37 17.58 -7.53
N GLY A 100 2.21 17.23 -8.09
CA GLY A 100 1.81 15.85 -8.38
C GLY A 100 2.42 15.23 -9.64
N ASN A 101 3.47 15.81 -10.23
CA ASN A 101 4.09 15.41 -11.52
C ASN A 101 3.20 15.55 -12.78
N TRP A 102 2.07 16.24 -12.69
CA TRP A 102 1.23 16.64 -13.83
C TRP A 102 0.32 17.81 -13.43
N ILE A 103 -0.36 18.43 -14.40
CA ILE A 103 -1.23 19.60 -14.18
C ILE A 103 -2.58 19.40 -14.88
N GLY A 104 -3.63 19.96 -14.29
CA GLY A 104 -4.96 20.04 -14.89
C GLY A 104 -5.91 18.98 -14.37
N GLU A 105 -6.84 18.58 -15.23
CA GLU A 105 -7.83 17.54 -14.95
C GLU A 105 -7.65 16.40 -15.95
N CYS A 106 -7.98 15.18 -15.54
CA CYS A 106 -8.09 14.05 -16.45
C CYS A 106 -9.36 13.26 -16.15
N LYS A 107 -9.91 12.65 -17.20
CA LYS A 107 -10.94 11.62 -17.06
C LYS A 107 -10.26 10.27 -17.06
N PHE A 108 -10.66 9.38 -16.18
CA PHE A 108 -10.15 8.01 -16.13
C PHE A 108 -11.27 7.01 -16.39
N LYS A 109 -10.89 5.84 -16.88
CA LYS A 109 -11.73 4.63 -16.91
C LYS A 109 -10.94 3.46 -16.34
N LEU A 110 -11.57 2.70 -15.46
CA LEU A 110 -11.03 1.50 -14.82
C LEU A 110 -11.89 0.32 -15.24
N HIS A 111 -11.38 -0.54 -16.12
CA HIS A 111 -12.06 -1.73 -16.60
C HIS A 111 -11.70 -2.93 -15.73
N PHE A 112 -12.72 -3.55 -15.14
CA PHE A 112 -12.59 -4.71 -14.24
C PHE A 112 -12.86 -5.99 -15.03
N LYS A 113 -11.80 -6.66 -15.47
CA LYS A 113 -11.92 -7.86 -16.32
C LYS A 113 -12.32 -9.12 -15.54
N SER A 114 -12.10 -9.11 -14.23
CA SER A 114 -12.33 -10.26 -13.35
C SER A 114 -13.56 -10.07 -12.43
N GLY A 115 -14.42 -9.09 -12.69
CA GLY A 115 -15.53 -8.73 -11.80
C GLY A 115 -15.15 -7.73 -10.70
N GLY A 116 -16.06 -7.46 -9.76
CA GLY A 116 -15.82 -6.57 -8.62
C GLY A 116 -16.00 -5.07 -8.87
N ALA A 117 -16.34 -4.64 -10.10
CA ALA A 117 -16.48 -3.21 -10.42
C ALA A 117 -17.54 -2.50 -9.57
N ILE A 118 -18.66 -3.19 -9.28
CA ILE A 118 -19.78 -2.62 -8.56
C ILE A 118 -19.41 -2.44 -7.10
N GLU A 119 -18.87 -3.50 -6.49
CA GLU A 119 -18.43 -3.53 -5.10
C GLU A 119 -17.30 -2.52 -4.87
N PHE A 120 -16.33 -2.46 -5.79
CA PHE A 120 -15.23 -1.50 -5.71
C PHE A 120 -15.74 -0.07 -5.85
N GLY A 121 -16.62 0.19 -6.82
CA GLY A 121 -17.20 1.51 -7.05
C GLY A 121 -18.04 1.99 -5.87
N GLN A 122 -18.88 1.12 -5.31
CA GLN A 122 -19.66 1.41 -4.11
C GLN A 122 -18.76 1.68 -2.90
N ALA A 123 -17.72 0.87 -2.69
CA ALA A 123 -16.76 1.06 -1.60
C ALA A 123 -15.98 2.37 -1.76
N MET A 124 -15.54 2.70 -2.98
CA MET A 124 -14.83 3.94 -3.28
C MET A 124 -15.71 5.17 -3.05
N LEU A 125 -16.96 5.15 -3.52
CA LEU A 125 -17.93 6.23 -3.30
C LEU A 125 -18.22 6.43 -1.80
N ARG A 126 -18.38 5.34 -1.05
CA ARG A 126 -18.61 5.41 0.39
C ARG A 126 -17.39 5.92 1.15
N ALA A 127 -16.20 5.44 0.80
CA ALA A 127 -14.95 5.92 1.39
C ALA A 127 -14.74 7.42 1.09
N ALA A 128 -15.04 7.85 -0.14
CA ALA A 128 -14.98 9.27 -0.49
C ALA A 128 -15.96 10.12 0.33
N ALA A 129 -17.21 9.68 0.50
CA ALA A 129 -18.20 10.37 1.32
C ALA A 129 -17.75 10.50 2.79
N MET A 130 -17.18 9.44 3.37
CA MET A 130 -16.64 9.47 4.74
C MET A 130 -15.43 10.40 4.87
N ALA A 131 -14.50 10.33 3.92
CA ALA A 131 -13.31 11.19 3.94
C ALA A 131 -13.66 12.68 3.77
N GLN A 132 -14.70 13.00 2.99
CA GLN A 132 -15.23 14.35 2.85
C GLN A 132 -15.82 14.90 4.16
N GLN A 133 -16.50 14.06 4.95
CA GLN A 133 -16.99 14.46 6.28
C GLN A 133 -15.84 14.77 7.26
N ASN A 134 -14.70 14.10 7.08
CA ASN A 134 -13.49 14.31 7.88
C ASN A 134 -12.58 15.40 7.31
N GLY A 135 -12.89 15.93 6.13
CA GLY A 135 -12.02 16.81 5.36
C GLY A 135 -12.13 18.29 5.73
N PRO A 136 -11.13 19.10 5.36
CA PRO A 136 -11.19 20.54 5.55
C PRO A 136 -12.29 21.15 4.67
N VAL A 137 -12.83 22.30 5.09
CA VAL A 137 -13.86 23.05 4.32
C VAL A 137 -13.37 23.43 2.92
N ASN A 138 -12.05 23.55 2.74
CA ASN A 138 -11.43 23.78 1.44
C ASN A 138 -11.19 22.46 0.71
N ASP A 139 -11.75 22.36 -0.48
CA ASP A 139 -11.69 21.15 -1.29
C ASP A 139 -10.25 20.86 -1.80
N ALA A 140 -9.30 21.81 -1.79
CA ALA A 140 -7.98 21.58 -2.41
C ALA A 140 -7.06 20.63 -1.60
N PRO A 141 -6.52 19.55 -2.21
CA PRO A 141 -5.47 18.76 -1.56
C PRO A 141 -4.22 19.63 -1.36
N PRO A 142 -3.43 19.40 -0.29
CA PRO A 142 -2.15 20.08 -0.17
C PRO A 142 -1.19 19.63 -1.30
N PRO A 143 -0.13 20.42 -1.55
CA PRO A 143 0.93 20.01 -2.47
C PRO A 143 1.49 18.64 -2.11
N TYR A 144 1.78 17.83 -3.12
CA TYR A 144 2.57 16.63 -2.93
C TYR A 144 3.90 16.99 -2.29
N GLN A 145 4.29 16.22 -1.28
CA GLN A 145 5.63 16.22 -0.74
C GLN A 145 6.20 14.81 -0.91
N PRO A 146 7.37 14.67 -1.56
CA PRO A 146 8.02 13.38 -1.64
C PRO A 146 8.40 12.91 -0.23
N PRO A 147 8.33 11.59 0.05
CA PRO A 147 8.83 11.03 1.29
C PRO A 147 10.28 11.43 1.53
N THR A 148 10.57 11.96 2.72
CA THR A 148 11.96 12.29 3.14
C THR A 148 12.66 11.10 3.79
N SER A 149 11.91 10.14 4.31
CA SER A 149 12.42 8.89 4.85
C SER A 149 12.43 7.76 3.82
N ASN A 150 13.24 6.74 4.08
CA ASN A 150 13.21 5.50 3.32
C ASN A 150 11.85 4.80 3.49
N TRP A 151 11.50 3.97 2.50
CA TRP A 151 10.37 3.07 2.60
C TRP A 151 10.81 1.71 3.14
N TYR A 152 9.89 1.01 3.80
CA TYR A 152 10.09 -0.34 4.33
C TYR A 152 8.85 -1.20 4.06
N ALA A 153 8.95 -2.51 4.28
CA ALA A 153 7.80 -3.40 4.15
C ALA A 153 6.70 -2.98 5.14
N ALA A 154 5.48 -2.75 4.64
CA ALA A 154 4.38 -2.37 5.50
C ALA A 154 4.07 -3.50 6.49
N PRO A 155 3.79 -3.21 7.77
CA PRO A 155 3.43 -4.23 8.73
C PRO A 155 2.02 -4.80 8.40
N PRO A 156 1.70 -6.04 8.83
CA PRO A 156 0.42 -6.68 8.50
C PRO A 156 -0.85 -5.85 8.69
N PRO A 157 -1.01 -5.00 9.73
CA PRO A 157 -2.19 -4.14 9.88
C PRO A 157 -2.46 -3.20 8.70
N ALA A 158 -1.46 -2.88 7.88
CA ALA A 158 -1.60 -2.01 6.72
C ALA A 158 -2.37 -2.65 5.56
N TYR A 159 -2.45 -3.98 5.50
CA TYR A 159 -3.13 -4.73 4.44
C TYR A 159 -4.06 -5.83 4.97
N GLN A 160 -4.33 -5.84 6.27
CA GLN A 160 -5.36 -6.65 6.91
C GLN A 160 -6.65 -5.84 7.08
N ALA A 161 -7.78 -6.52 6.98
CA ALA A 161 -9.08 -5.90 7.26
C ALA A 161 -9.16 -5.47 8.73
N ALA A 162 -9.63 -4.24 8.99
CA ALA A 162 -9.81 -3.74 10.34
C ALA A 162 -10.87 -4.61 11.07
N PRO A 163 -10.55 -5.25 12.22
CA PRO A 163 -11.46 -6.23 12.86
C PRO A 163 -12.86 -5.68 13.19
N THR A 164 -12.97 -4.39 13.52
CA THR A 164 -14.22 -3.71 13.84
C THR A 164 -14.68 -2.72 12.77
N GLY A 165 -13.95 -2.62 11.65
CA GLY A 165 -14.21 -1.63 10.62
C GLY A 165 -13.93 -0.19 10.99
N TYR A 166 -14.34 0.72 10.11
CA TYR A 166 -14.23 2.17 10.24
C TYR A 166 -15.62 2.75 10.45
N TYR A 167 -15.92 3.23 11.66
CA TYR A 167 -17.27 3.71 12.03
C TYR A 167 -18.38 2.68 11.77
N GLY A 168 -18.11 1.40 12.07
CA GLY A 168 -19.05 0.30 11.85
C GLY A 168 -19.22 -0.09 10.37
N TRP A 169 -18.42 0.50 9.47
CA TRP A 169 -18.38 0.11 8.07
C TRP A 169 -17.12 -0.68 7.72
N LEU A 170 -17.33 -1.77 6.99
CA LEU A 170 -16.31 -2.53 6.30
C LEU A 170 -16.75 -2.67 4.84
N PRO A 171 -15.84 -2.48 3.87
CA PRO A 171 -16.15 -2.83 2.49
C PRO A 171 -16.41 -4.35 2.43
N ARG A 172 -17.38 -4.75 1.59
CA ARG A 172 -17.60 -6.18 1.34
C ARG A 172 -16.42 -6.71 0.53
N ASN A 173 -15.78 -7.76 1.05
CA ASN A 173 -14.59 -8.38 0.46
C ASN A 173 -14.93 -9.71 -0.25
N ASP A 174 -16.21 -10.08 -0.30
CA ASP A 174 -16.73 -11.30 -0.91
C ASP A 174 -16.44 -11.38 -2.42
N ALA A 175 -16.42 -10.25 -3.11
CA ALA A 175 -16.03 -10.14 -4.51
C ALA A 175 -14.51 -10.04 -4.74
N PHE A 176 -13.70 -9.94 -3.68
CA PHE A 176 -12.25 -9.72 -3.76
C PHE A 176 -11.51 -10.79 -2.93
N SER A 177 -11.32 -11.95 -3.52
CA SER A 177 -10.48 -13.02 -2.96
C SER A 177 -8.99 -12.69 -2.99
N ASP A 178 -8.61 -11.68 -3.78
CA ASP A 178 -7.23 -11.35 -4.03
C ASP A 178 -6.66 -10.52 -2.87
N THR A 179 -5.46 -10.88 -2.42
CA THR A 179 -4.65 -10.06 -1.52
C THR A 179 -3.49 -9.44 -2.30
N PRO A 180 -2.94 -8.30 -1.84
CA PRO A 180 -1.69 -7.79 -2.38
C PRO A 180 -0.62 -8.89 -2.43
N PRO A 181 0.18 -8.98 -3.50
CA PRO A 181 1.28 -9.94 -3.56
C PRO A 181 2.22 -9.83 -2.36
N ALA A 182 2.83 -10.96 -1.99
CA ALA A 182 3.86 -10.96 -0.95
C ALA A 182 4.99 -9.98 -1.32
N ASN A 183 5.49 -9.24 -0.32
CA ASN A 183 6.56 -8.24 -0.50
C ASN A 183 6.24 -7.15 -1.53
N SER A 184 4.96 -6.76 -1.68
CA SER A 184 4.57 -5.69 -2.62
C SER A 184 3.86 -4.51 -1.97
N VAL A 185 3.81 -4.44 -0.63
CA VAL A 185 3.22 -3.32 0.11
C VAL A 185 4.32 -2.67 0.94
N TYR A 186 4.59 -1.41 0.64
CA TYR A 186 5.64 -0.62 1.27
C TYR A 186 5.04 0.59 1.97
N MET A 187 5.67 1.03 3.04
CA MET A 187 5.20 2.15 3.86
C MET A 187 6.31 3.16 4.09
N THR A 188 5.93 4.42 4.22
CA THR A 188 6.79 5.52 4.68
C THR A 188 6.38 5.93 6.08
N ASP A 189 7.25 6.61 6.83
CA ASP A 189 6.91 7.13 8.17
C ASP A 189 6.06 8.39 8.13
N MET A 190 5.88 8.99 6.95
CA MET A 190 5.07 10.19 6.80
C MET A 190 3.59 9.84 6.88
N PRO A 191 2.78 10.59 7.65
CA PRO A 191 1.34 10.41 7.67
C PRO A 191 0.71 10.84 6.33
N PRO A 192 -0.51 10.38 6.02
CA PRO A 192 -1.24 10.80 4.83
C PRO A 192 -1.45 12.33 4.83
N PRO A 193 -1.11 13.03 3.73
CA PRO A 193 -1.30 14.47 3.63
C PRO A 193 -2.75 14.84 3.25
N TYR A 194 -3.70 13.93 3.28
CA TYR A 194 -5.09 14.17 2.90
C TYR A 194 -6.05 13.49 3.88
N PRO A 195 -7.33 13.90 3.93
CA PRO A 195 -8.33 13.27 4.79
C PRO A 195 -8.54 11.79 4.46
N GLY A 196 -8.78 10.99 5.49
CA GLY A 196 -9.13 9.58 5.37
C GLY A 196 -10.37 9.22 6.16
N ILE A 197 -10.77 7.96 6.05
CA ILE A 197 -11.95 7.42 6.74
C ILE A 197 -11.67 6.94 8.16
N ASN A 198 -10.40 6.81 8.55
CA ASN A 198 -9.99 6.20 9.81
C ASN A 198 -9.75 7.22 10.93
N THR A 199 -9.46 8.48 10.59
CA THR A 199 -9.22 9.54 11.56
C THR A 199 -9.68 10.90 11.03
N PRO A 200 -10.19 11.80 11.89
CA PRO A 200 -10.44 13.19 11.53
C PRO A 200 -9.15 13.85 11.02
N TYR A 201 -9.20 14.54 9.87
CA TYR A 201 -8.03 15.18 9.28
C TYR A 201 -7.55 16.36 10.14
N GLN A 202 -6.34 16.27 10.70
CA GLN A 202 -5.77 17.34 11.52
C GLN A 202 -5.11 18.47 10.71
N GLY A 203 -5.01 18.33 9.37
CA GLY A 203 -4.29 19.28 8.52
C GLY A 203 -2.79 19.35 8.82
N TYR A 204 -2.03 19.97 7.92
CA TYR A 204 -0.60 20.26 8.14
C TYR A 204 -0.35 21.33 9.23
N ALA A 205 -1.39 21.84 9.87
CA ALA A 205 -1.34 22.98 10.78
C ALA A 205 -1.11 22.58 12.24
N ASN A 206 -0.18 21.65 12.49
CA ASN A 206 0.68 21.61 13.68
C ASN A 206 1.56 20.35 13.62
N VAL A 207 2.65 20.40 12.88
CA VAL A 207 3.80 19.56 13.21
C VAL A 207 4.70 20.44 14.07
N PRO A 208 4.66 20.36 15.41
CA PRO A 208 5.68 21.04 16.20
C PRO A 208 7.06 20.47 15.78
N PRO A 209 8.10 21.32 15.70
CA PRO A 209 9.44 20.85 15.38
C PRO A 209 9.82 19.80 16.42
N GLN A 210 10.14 18.61 15.91
CA GLN A 210 10.86 17.52 16.55
C GLN A 210 10.95 17.56 18.09
N GLY A 211 10.09 16.78 18.74
CA GLY A 211 10.27 16.38 20.13
C GLY A 211 9.19 16.84 21.10
N ALA A 212 7.96 16.33 20.96
CA ALA A 212 6.97 16.31 22.05
C ALA A 212 5.76 15.43 21.68
N TRP A 213 5.90 14.11 21.74
CA TRP A 213 4.73 13.23 21.86
C TRP A 213 4.24 13.25 23.31
N GLY A 214 3.55 14.34 23.65
CA GLY A 214 2.82 14.49 24.90
C GLY A 214 1.35 14.11 24.73
N ASN A 215 1.03 12.88 25.14
CA ASN A 215 -0.23 12.46 25.74
C ASN A 215 -1.55 12.65 24.96
N SER A 216 -2.02 11.58 24.31
CA SER A 216 -3.43 11.19 24.36
C SER A 216 -3.61 9.66 24.30
N SER A 217 -4.11 9.12 25.42
CA SER A 217 -4.77 7.82 25.63
C SER A 217 -4.17 6.53 25.00
N GLN A 218 -3.34 5.88 25.81
CA GLN A 218 -3.13 4.42 25.99
C GLN A 218 -3.59 3.45 24.88
N GLN A 219 -2.61 2.96 24.10
CA GLN A 219 -2.57 1.59 23.56
C GLN A 219 -1.27 0.92 24.07
N PRO A 220 -1.28 -0.34 24.50
CA PRO A 220 -0.08 -0.95 25.06
C PRO A 220 0.85 -1.47 23.97
N GLY A 221 2.06 -0.89 23.93
CA GLY A 221 3.28 -1.61 23.61
C GLY A 221 3.74 -1.59 22.16
N TRP A 222 4.41 -0.50 21.76
CA TRP A 222 5.49 -0.62 20.77
C TRP A 222 6.57 0.43 21.03
N THR A 223 7.80 -0.02 21.27
CA THR A 223 9.01 0.82 21.27
C THR A 223 9.79 0.47 20.01
N PRO A 224 10.12 1.44 19.15
CA PRO A 224 10.90 1.15 17.95
C PRO A 224 12.34 0.79 18.35
N PRO A 225 12.94 -0.26 17.75
CA PRO A 225 14.35 -0.56 17.96
C PRO A 225 15.21 0.58 17.41
N GLN A 226 16.06 1.11 18.27
CA GLN A 226 17.04 2.14 17.95
C GLN A 226 18.13 1.51 17.06
N GLN A 227 18.09 1.74 15.75
CA GLN A 227 19.13 1.23 14.85
C GLN A 227 20.24 2.27 14.66
N ASN A 228 21.39 1.93 15.25
CA ASN A 228 22.67 2.59 15.12
C ASN A 228 23.29 2.22 13.75
N GLY A 229 23.50 3.19 12.84
CA GLY A 229 24.21 2.96 11.58
C GLY A 229 24.02 4.08 10.55
N ALA A 230 25.14 4.69 10.13
CA ALA A 230 25.25 5.85 9.23
C ALA A 230 24.87 5.54 7.75
N PRO A 231 24.67 6.58 6.90
CA PRO A 231 23.70 6.56 5.80
C PRO A 231 24.26 6.14 4.43
N GLY A 232 23.50 5.38 3.66
CA GLY A 232 23.75 5.06 2.26
C GLY A 232 22.57 5.45 1.37
N TRP A 233 22.75 6.53 0.62
CA TRP A 233 21.89 7.05 -0.46
C TRP A 233 21.83 6.06 -1.66
N ALA A 234 21.04 6.16 -2.74
CA ALA A 234 20.30 7.26 -3.37
C ALA A 234 19.45 6.70 -4.55
N ASN A 235 18.48 7.50 -5.04
CA ASN A 235 18.42 8.10 -6.40
C ASN A 235 18.90 7.28 -7.64
N PRO A 236 18.25 7.43 -8.82
CA PRO A 236 18.33 6.47 -9.94
C PRO A 236 19.53 6.71 -10.87
N SER A 237 20.75 6.47 -10.40
CA SER A 237 21.96 6.42 -11.24
C SER A 237 23.09 5.62 -10.58
N TYR A 238 23.07 4.28 -10.57
CA TYR A 238 24.24 3.43 -10.86
C TYR A 238 23.99 1.91 -10.76
N ASN A 239 24.92 1.19 -11.37
CA ASN A 239 25.03 -0.23 -11.68
C ASN A 239 24.99 -1.21 -10.47
N ALA A 240 24.42 -2.39 -10.68
CA ALA A 240 24.10 -3.38 -9.64
C ALA A 240 25.33 -4.10 -9.03
N GLN A 241 25.30 -4.29 -7.70
CA GLN A 241 26.10 -5.31 -6.98
C GLN A 241 25.16 -6.18 -6.13
N PRO A 242 25.46 -7.49 -5.97
CA PRO A 242 24.50 -8.45 -5.44
C PRO A 242 24.43 -8.48 -3.90
N MET A 243 23.25 -8.79 -3.39
CA MET A 243 22.90 -8.94 -1.97
C MET A 243 23.56 -10.17 -1.34
N SER A 244 23.86 -10.12 -0.03
CA SER A 244 24.54 -11.20 0.70
C SER A 244 23.61 -12.40 1.00
N GLN A 245 24.18 -13.60 1.07
CA GLN A 245 23.45 -14.86 1.25
C GLN A 245 22.80 -15.02 2.64
N ALA A 246 23.24 -14.23 3.63
CA ALA A 246 22.72 -14.26 5.00
C ALA A 246 21.34 -13.55 5.10
N ASP A 247 21.18 -12.43 4.39
CA ASP A 247 19.93 -11.67 4.35
C ASP A 247 18.82 -12.45 3.61
N ALA A 248 19.20 -13.21 2.57
CA ALA A 248 18.28 -14.07 1.83
C ALA A 248 17.68 -15.19 2.72
N LYS A 249 18.50 -15.79 3.59
CA LYS A 249 18.06 -16.91 4.45
C LYS A 249 17.17 -16.46 5.60
N ALA A 250 17.41 -15.27 6.16
CA ALA A 250 16.54 -14.66 7.16
C ALA A 250 15.17 -14.27 6.58
N ALA A 251 15.15 -13.79 5.33
CA ALA A 251 13.90 -13.49 4.62
C ALA A 251 13.07 -14.74 4.30
N GLU A 252 13.71 -15.86 3.91
CA GLU A 252 13.03 -17.14 3.62
C GLU A 252 12.36 -17.77 4.86
N ALA A 253 13.01 -17.68 6.03
CA ALA A 253 12.44 -18.18 7.28
C ALA A 253 11.18 -17.41 7.73
N ALA A 254 11.11 -16.11 7.44
CA ALA A 254 9.93 -15.29 7.70
C ALA A 254 8.77 -15.57 6.70
N GLN A 255 9.07 -16.12 5.52
CA GLN A 255 8.08 -16.44 4.48
C GLN A 255 7.31 -17.74 4.72
N SER A 256 7.78 -18.62 5.60
CA SER A 256 7.23 -19.97 5.79
C SER A 256 6.28 -20.11 6.99
N ALA A 257 5.95 -19.01 7.67
CA ALA A 257 5.05 -19.03 8.81
C ALA A 257 3.60 -19.20 8.34
N TYR A 258 2.97 -20.33 8.69
CA TYR A 258 1.57 -20.59 8.41
C TYR A 258 0.73 -20.29 9.66
N TYR A 259 -0.40 -19.59 9.46
CA TYR A 259 -1.30 -19.20 10.55
C TYR A 259 -2.49 -20.17 10.62
N ASP A 260 -2.67 -20.81 11.78
CA ASP A 260 -3.84 -21.65 12.06
C ASP A 260 -5.00 -20.76 12.56
N PRO A 261 -6.11 -20.65 11.81
CA PRO A 261 -7.25 -19.81 12.18
C PRO A 261 -7.90 -20.16 13.53
N ASN A 262 -7.68 -21.38 14.06
CA ASN A 262 -8.24 -21.81 15.33
C ASN A 262 -7.35 -21.52 16.56
N ARG A 263 -6.12 -21.04 16.35
CA ARG A 263 -5.16 -20.75 17.42
C ARG A 263 -4.44 -19.42 17.17
N PRO A 264 -5.14 -18.28 17.29
CA PRO A 264 -4.61 -16.98 16.87
C PRO A 264 -3.42 -16.45 17.69
N GLN A 265 -3.09 -17.11 18.80
CA GLN A 265 -1.99 -16.75 19.69
C GLN A 265 -0.68 -17.50 19.35
N CYS A 266 -0.66 -18.35 18.32
CA CYS A 266 0.49 -19.21 18.00
C CYS A 266 0.79 -19.18 16.49
N ALA A 267 1.94 -18.62 16.11
CA ALA A 267 2.49 -18.77 14.76
C ALA A 267 3.37 -20.02 14.72
N TYR A 268 3.05 -20.98 13.83
CA TYR A 268 3.88 -22.17 13.65
C TYR A 268 4.94 -21.89 12.59
N VAL A 269 6.20 -21.90 13.02
CA VAL A 269 7.35 -21.86 12.12
C VAL A 269 7.83 -23.30 11.95
N PRO A 270 7.72 -23.90 10.75
CA PRO A 270 8.27 -25.24 10.52
C PRO A 270 9.80 -25.21 10.75
N PRO A 271 10.38 -26.22 11.42
CA PRO A 271 11.81 -26.26 11.63
C PRO A 271 12.54 -26.28 10.27
N PRO A 272 13.70 -25.62 10.15
CA PRO A 272 14.45 -25.56 8.90
C PRO A 272 14.79 -26.98 8.42
N ALA A 273 14.72 -27.21 7.10
CA ALA A 273 14.97 -28.50 6.45
C ALA A 273 16.39 -29.09 6.66
N TYR A 274 17.28 -28.37 7.36
CA TYR A 274 18.63 -28.79 7.74
C TYR A 274 18.75 -29.00 9.25
N TYR A 275 17.84 -29.77 9.83
CA TYR A 275 18.07 -30.30 11.18
C TYR A 275 18.99 -31.53 11.07
N GLU A 276 20.31 -31.30 11.07
CA GLU A 276 21.22 -32.38 11.45
C GLU A 276 20.92 -32.71 12.92
N SER A 277 20.49 -33.96 13.14
CA SER A 277 20.27 -34.45 14.49
C SER A 277 21.60 -34.37 15.26
N PRO A 278 21.62 -33.87 16.50
CA PRO A 278 22.86 -33.86 17.28
C PRO A 278 23.39 -35.30 17.40
N PRO A 279 24.73 -35.50 17.35
CA PRO A 279 25.32 -36.82 17.39
C PRO A 279 24.89 -37.56 18.66
N SER A 280 24.62 -38.86 18.52
CA SER A 280 24.25 -39.69 19.66
C SER A 280 25.42 -39.77 20.65
N PHE A 281 25.13 -40.01 21.93
CA PHE A 281 26.15 -40.10 22.99
C PHE A 281 27.28 -41.10 22.67
N GLN A 282 26.98 -42.10 21.85
CA GLN A 282 27.94 -43.10 21.34
C GLN A 282 28.94 -42.49 20.33
N GLN A 283 28.54 -41.55 19.49
CA GLN A 283 29.42 -40.90 18.50
C GLN A 283 30.35 -39.84 19.12
N ALA A 284 30.01 -39.30 20.29
CA ALA A 284 30.83 -38.31 20.98
C ALA A 284 32.03 -38.95 21.74
N THR A 285 31.96 -40.25 22.02
CA THR A 285 32.95 -40.96 22.84
C THR A 285 34.03 -41.69 22.03
N GLU A 286 33.82 -41.93 20.74
CA GLU A 286 34.80 -42.61 19.86
C GLU A 286 35.92 -41.70 19.32
N LYS A 287 35.82 -40.38 19.47
CA LYS A 287 36.82 -39.42 18.97
C LYS A 287 37.99 -39.13 19.93
N LYS A 288 38.16 -39.92 20.99
CA LYS A 288 39.20 -39.67 22.00
C LYS A 288 40.43 -40.56 21.93
N ASP A 289 40.50 -41.51 20.98
CA ASP A 289 41.68 -42.34 20.77
C ASP A 289 42.10 -42.35 19.29
N GLN A 290 42.81 -41.29 18.89
CA GLN A 290 43.79 -41.31 17.80
C GLN A 290 44.78 -40.15 17.93
#